data_AF-A0A955CJS6-F1
#
_entry.id   AF-A0A955CJS6-F1
#
_cell.length_a   1.000
_cell.length_b   1.000
_cell.length_c   1.000
_cell.angle_alpha   90.00
_cell.angle_beta   90.00
_cell.angle_gamma   90.00
#
_symmetry.space_group_name_H-M   'P 1'
#
loop_
_entity.id
_entity.type
_entity.pdbx_description
1 polymer ?
#
loop_
_entity_poly.entity_id
_entity_poly.type
_entity_poly.pdbx_seq_one_letter_code
_entity_poly.pdbx_strand_id
1 'polypeptide(L)'
;MTVHLGGGPELDPNSEAAIRVEIDKALGGTFGEDQQRIASVGIQWLSTLLRKNRDYGSSAWKAPVLAPQLAPGDAILCRMSDKVERIARLLQGESPSVSESLEDTMCDLGAYALLWLARPSETPD
;
A
#
# COMPACT_ATOMS: atom_id res chain seq x y z
N MET A 1 34.80 -37.71 15.34
CA MET A 1 34.91 -36.98 14.05
C MET A 1 33.49 -36.58 13.68
N THR A 2 33.10 -35.36 14.04
CA THR A 2 31.75 -34.86 13.82
C THR A 2 31.92 -33.61 12.99
N VAL A 3 31.54 -33.68 11.72
CA VAL A 3 31.59 -32.52 10.81
C VAL A 3 30.15 -32.08 10.58
N HIS A 4 29.90 -30.82 10.94
CA HIS A 4 28.62 -30.13 10.83
C HIS A 4 28.08 -30.18 9.40
N LEU A 5 26.82 -30.58 9.25
CA LEU A 5 26.02 -30.32 8.06
C LEU A 5 25.69 -28.82 8.06
N GLY A 6 26.52 -28.05 7.36
CA GLY A 6 26.39 -26.60 7.20
C GLY A 6 25.13 -26.24 6.44
N GLY A 7 24.42 -25.27 6.99
CA GLY A 7 23.13 -24.76 6.53
C GLY A 7 23.11 -24.35 5.06
N GLY A 8 21.98 -24.60 4.42
CA GLY A 8 21.64 -24.00 3.14
C GLY A 8 21.69 -22.47 3.24
N PRO A 9 21.80 -21.76 2.10
CA PRO A 9 21.87 -20.31 2.10
C PRO A 9 20.66 -19.73 2.86
N GLU A 10 20.97 -18.97 3.90
CA GLU A 10 19.99 -18.18 4.63
C GLU A 10 19.40 -17.18 3.62
N LEU A 11 18.10 -17.32 3.34
CA LEU A 11 17.42 -16.41 2.42
C LEU A 11 17.51 -15.00 2.98
N ASP A 12 17.88 -14.02 2.16
CA ASP A 12 17.78 -12.62 2.52
C ASP A 12 16.34 -12.37 3.01
N PRO A 13 16.13 -11.92 4.26
CA PRO A 13 14.81 -11.69 4.81
C PRO A 13 14.00 -10.66 4.01
N ASN A 14 14.67 -9.80 3.24
CA ASN A 14 14.02 -8.82 2.36
C ASN A 14 13.80 -9.33 0.94
N SER A 15 14.19 -10.58 0.63
CA SER A 15 13.88 -11.18 -0.67
C SER A 15 12.37 -11.38 -0.82
N GLU A 16 11.87 -11.24 -2.05
CA GLU A 16 10.44 -11.43 -2.33
C GLU A 16 9.94 -12.81 -1.85
N ALA A 17 10.77 -13.85 -2.00
CA ALA A 17 10.45 -15.20 -1.54
C ALA A 17 10.31 -15.28 -0.02
N ALA A 18 11.22 -14.65 0.74
CA ALA A 18 11.15 -14.62 2.20
C ALA A 18 9.92 -13.84 2.68
N ILE A 19 9.65 -12.68 2.08
CA ILE A 19 8.49 -11.84 2.39
C ILE A 19 7.18 -12.63 2.17
N ARG A 20 7.05 -13.34 1.04
CA ARG A 20 5.86 -14.17 0.76
C ARG A 20 5.67 -15.26 1.81
N VAL A 21 6.73 -15.97 2.17
CA VAL A 21 6.69 -17.01 3.21
C VAL A 21 6.27 -16.42 4.56
N GLU A 22 6.76 -15.24 4.91
CA GLU A 22 6.39 -14.55 6.16
C GLU A 22 4.91 -14.16 6.17
N ILE A 23 4.41 -13.59 5.08
CA ILE A 23 2.99 -13.26 4.91
C ILE A 23 2.12 -14.52 5.03
N ASP A 24 2.49 -15.63 4.37
CA ASP A 24 1.75 -16.89 4.44
C ASP A 24 1.71 -17.45 5.86
N LYS A 25 2.83 -17.39 6.59
CA LYS A 25 2.90 -17.78 8.00
C LYS A 25 1.99 -16.91 8.88
N ALA A 26 1.98 -15.60 8.65
CA ALA A 26 1.12 -14.66 9.37
C ALA A 26 -0.37 -14.95 9.10
N LEU A 27 -0.76 -15.15 7.84
CA LEU A 27 -2.13 -15.55 7.47
C LEU A 27 -2.54 -16.87 8.10
N GLY A 28 -1.60 -17.82 8.22
CA GLY A 28 -1.80 -19.10 8.90
C GLY A 28 -1.90 -19.01 10.43
N GLY A 29 -1.72 -17.82 11.02
CA GLY A 29 -1.78 -17.60 12.46
C GLY A 29 -0.51 -17.99 13.22
N THR A 30 0.60 -18.27 12.50
CA THR A 30 1.88 -18.73 13.10
C THR A 30 2.43 -17.73 14.12
N PHE A 31 2.17 -16.44 13.91
CA PHE A 31 2.71 -15.34 14.72
C PHE A 31 1.68 -14.71 15.67
N GLY A 32 0.50 -15.32 15.83
CA GLY A 32 -0.58 -14.78 16.65
C GLY A 32 -1.69 -14.07 15.85
N GLU A 33 -2.77 -13.75 16.56
CA GLU A 33 -4.01 -13.21 15.96
C GLU A 33 -3.83 -11.79 15.42
N ASP A 34 -3.05 -10.96 16.10
CA ASP A 34 -2.76 -9.58 15.70
C ASP A 34 -2.02 -9.52 14.35
N GLN A 35 -0.97 -10.33 14.20
CA GLN A 35 -0.22 -10.47 12.95
C GLN A 35 -1.09 -11.04 11.82
N GLN A 36 -1.96 -12.01 12.15
CA GLN A 36 -2.92 -12.56 11.18
C GLN A 36 -3.90 -11.51 10.68
N ARG A 37 -4.41 -10.64 11.57
CA ARG A 37 -5.30 -9.53 11.20
C ARG A 37 -4.59 -8.53 10.30
N ILE A 38 -3.35 -8.14 10.64
CA ILE A 38 -2.53 -7.24 9.81
C ILE A 38 -2.33 -7.81 8.40
N ALA A 39 -1.88 -9.07 8.30
CA ALA A 39 -1.66 -9.73 7.02
C ALA A 39 -2.94 -9.83 6.17
N SER A 40 -4.07 -10.15 6.81
CA SER A 40 -5.37 -10.24 6.15
C SER A 40 -5.80 -8.90 5.55
N VAL A 41 -5.71 -7.82 6.33
CA VAL A 41 -6.03 -6.46 5.86
C VAL A 41 -5.07 -6.04 4.75
N GLY A 42 -3.76 -6.30 4.91
CA GLY A 42 -2.75 -5.98 3.91
C GLY A 42 -3.01 -6.64 2.55
N ILE A 43 -3.38 -7.93 2.53
CA ILE A 43 -3.71 -8.63 1.27
C ILE A 43 -4.99 -8.12 0.63
N GLN A 44 -6.04 -7.85 1.41
CA GLN A 44 -7.27 -7.27 0.89
C GLN A 44 -7.00 -5.89 0.25
N TRP A 45 -6.12 -5.11 0.86
CA TRP A 45 -5.71 -3.81 0.36
C TRP A 45 -4.94 -3.90 -0.96
N LEU A 46 -3.92 -4.77 -1.01
CA LEU A 46 -3.15 -5.03 -2.21
C LEU A 46 -4.05 -5.51 -3.35
N SER A 47 -4.95 -6.46 -3.08
CA SER A 47 -5.93 -6.96 -4.06
C SER A 47 -6.80 -5.83 -4.62
N THR A 48 -7.29 -4.95 -3.75
CA THR A 48 -8.12 -3.80 -4.16
C THR A 48 -7.34 -2.81 -5.02
N LEU A 49 -6.11 -2.48 -4.62
CA LEU A 49 -5.23 -1.57 -5.36
C LEU A 49 -4.88 -2.11 -6.75
N LEU A 50 -4.46 -3.37 -6.84
CA LEU A 50 -4.12 -4.01 -8.11
C LEU A 50 -5.32 -4.06 -9.04
N ARG A 51 -6.51 -4.40 -8.52
CA ARG A 51 -7.76 -4.40 -9.30
C ARG A 51 -8.10 -3.01 -9.82
N LYS A 52 -8.17 -1.99 -8.94
CA LYS A 52 -8.45 -0.60 -9.34
C LYS A 52 -7.42 -0.10 -10.35
N ASN A 53 -6.12 -0.33 -10.12
CA ASN A 53 -5.08 0.17 -11.01
C ASN A 53 -5.18 -0.43 -12.41
N ARG A 54 -5.57 -1.72 -12.51
CA ARG A 54 -5.89 -2.37 -13.77
C ARG A 54 -7.13 -1.75 -14.43
N ASP A 55 -8.21 -1.53 -13.68
CA ASP A 55 -9.47 -0.98 -14.18
C ASP A 55 -9.30 0.47 -14.71
N TYR A 56 -8.42 1.26 -14.08
CA TYR A 56 -8.14 2.66 -14.46
C TYR A 56 -6.90 2.84 -15.34
N GLY A 57 -6.26 1.77 -15.80
CA GLY A 57 -5.14 1.81 -16.75
C GLY A 57 -3.94 2.62 -16.26
N SER A 58 -3.53 2.40 -15.00
CA SER A 58 -2.40 3.09 -14.35
C SER A 58 -2.52 4.62 -14.31
N SER A 59 -3.75 5.15 -14.25
CA SER A 59 -4.02 6.59 -14.22
C SER A 59 -3.37 7.31 -13.04
N ALA A 60 -3.12 6.62 -11.93
CA ALA A 60 -2.40 7.17 -10.78
C ALA A 60 -0.97 7.62 -11.13
N TRP A 61 -0.37 7.03 -12.17
CA TRP A 61 1.00 7.34 -12.63
C TRP A 61 1.04 8.22 -13.88
N LYS A 62 -0.08 8.86 -14.23
CA LYS A 62 -0.14 9.81 -15.34
C LYS A 62 -0.18 11.24 -14.81
N ALA A 63 0.43 12.15 -15.55
CA ALA A 63 0.33 13.58 -15.25
C ALA A 63 -1.14 14.05 -15.28
N PRO A 64 -1.57 14.95 -14.38
CA PRO A 64 -2.92 15.50 -14.40
C PRO A 64 -3.19 16.31 -15.66
N VAL A 65 -4.37 16.14 -16.26
CA VAL A 65 -4.75 16.85 -17.52
C VAL A 65 -4.73 18.37 -17.37
N LEU A 66 -5.14 18.89 -16.21
CA LEU A 66 -5.21 20.34 -15.94
C LEU A 66 -3.91 20.93 -15.39
N ALA A 67 -2.94 20.08 -15.03
CA ALA A 67 -1.65 20.50 -14.53
C ALA A 67 -0.57 19.52 -15.04
N PRO A 68 -0.37 19.45 -16.37
CA PRO A 68 0.47 18.43 -17.00
C PRO A 68 1.96 18.55 -16.65
N GLN A 69 2.37 19.68 -16.08
CA GLN A 69 3.71 19.91 -15.56
C GLN A 69 4.01 19.17 -14.25
N LEU A 70 2.97 18.71 -13.54
CA LEU A 70 3.15 17.99 -12.28
C LEU A 70 3.57 16.54 -12.54
N ALA A 71 4.55 16.07 -11.78
CA ALA A 71 4.90 14.67 -11.80
C ALA A 71 3.76 13.84 -11.18
N PRO A 72 3.63 12.55 -11.54
CA PRO A 72 2.63 11.69 -10.91
C PRO A 72 2.79 11.61 -9.37
N GLY A 73 4.03 11.71 -8.87
CA GLY A 73 4.31 11.81 -7.44
C GLY A 73 3.60 13.00 -6.78
N ASP A 74 3.70 14.19 -7.39
CA ASP A 74 3.04 15.41 -6.91
C ASP A 74 1.52 15.25 -6.91
N ALA A 75 0.97 14.69 -7.99
CA ALA A 75 -0.47 14.44 -8.11
C ALA A 75 -0.98 13.47 -7.05
N ILE A 76 -0.19 12.45 -6.68
CA ILE A 76 -0.51 11.53 -5.59
C ILE A 76 -0.47 12.27 -4.24
N LEU A 77 0.54 13.10 -3.98
CA LEU A 77 0.63 13.90 -2.75
C LEU A 77 -0.55 14.85 -2.58
N CYS A 78 -1.02 15.50 -3.66
CA CYS A 78 -2.22 16.33 -3.62
C CYS A 78 -3.46 15.52 -3.19
N ARG A 79 -3.63 14.29 -3.69
CA ARG A 79 -4.73 13.40 -3.30
C ARG A 79 -4.60 12.95 -1.84
N MET A 80 -3.38 12.70 -1.36
CA MET A 80 -3.14 12.41 0.06
C MET A 80 -3.54 13.59 0.95
N SER A 81 -3.25 14.83 0.54
CA SER A 81 -3.67 16.04 1.26
C SER A 81 -5.19 16.13 1.40
N ASP A 82 -5.95 15.88 0.33
CA ASP A 82 -7.43 15.83 0.37
C ASP A 82 -7.94 14.80 1.39
N LYS A 83 -7.29 13.63 1.45
CA LYS A 83 -7.65 12.57 2.42
C LYS A 83 -7.30 12.95 3.86
N VAL A 84 -6.16 13.58 4.10
CA VAL A 84 -5.78 14.08 5.43
C VAL A 84 -6.76 15.15 5.93
N GLU A 85 -7.12 16.10 5.07
CA GLU A 85 -8.13 17.12 5.40
C GLU A 85 -9.49 16.48 5.70
N ARG A 86 -9.89 15.48 4.92
CA ARG A 86 -11.15 14.75 5.15
C ARG A 86 -11.14 13.99 6.48
N ILE A 87 -10.05 13.30 6.82
CA ILE A 87 -9.89 12.64 8.12
C ILE A 87 -10.06 13.66 9.25
N ALA A 88 -9.41 14.82 9.15
CA ALA A 88 -9.50 15.86 10.17
C ALA A 88 -10.96 16.33 10.38
N ARG A 89 -11.72 16.55 9.30
CA ARG A 89 -13.14 16.93 9.36
C ARG A 89 -14.02 15.85 9.97
N LEU A 90 -13.85 14.59 9.55
CA LEU A 90 -14.61 13.45 10.07
C LEU A 90 -14.38 13.26 11.58
N LEU A 91 -13.15 13.42 12.04
CA LEU A 91 -12.81 13.34 13.47
C LEU A 91 -13.40 14.49 14.30
N GLN A 92 -13.69 15.64 13.67
CA GLN A 92 -14.36 16.77 14.30
C GLN A 92 -15.90 16.61 14.32
N GLY A 93 -16.43 15.51 13.78
CA GLY A 93 -17.88 15.25 13.72
C GLY A 93 -18.60 16.07 12.65
N GLU A 94 -17.87 16.64 11.69
CA GLU A 94 -18.48 17.29 10.54
C GLU A 94 -19.22 16.24 9.70
N SER A 95 -20.44 16.58 9.28
CA SER A 95 -21.25 15.69 8.44
C SER A 95 -20.53 15.47 7.11
N PRO A 96 -20.27 14.21 6.70
CA PRO A 96 -19.66 13.92 5.43
C PRO A 96 -20.49 14.52 4.29
N SER A 97 -19.87 15.26 3.38
CA SER A 97 -20.54 15.72 2.15
C SER A 97 -20.81 14.58 1.16
N VAL A 98 -20.26 13.40 1.43
CA VAL A 98 -20.34 12.18 0.61
C VAL A 98 -20.46 10.98 1.55
N SER A 99 -21.07 9.88 1.13
CA SER A 99 -21.20 8.64 1.91
C SER A 99 -19.87 7.87 2.05
N GLU A 100 -18.82 8.54 2.51
CA GLU A 100 -17.48 7.98 2.72
C GLU A 100 -17.19 7.94 4.22
N SER A 101 -16.79 6.77 4.73
CA SER A 101 -16.47 6.59 6.15
C SER A 101 -15.03 7.00 6.49
N LEU A 102 -14.73 7.12 7.78
CA LEU A 102 -13.34 7.30 8.25
C LEU A 102 -12.45 6.13 7.83
N GLU A 103 -12.97 4.91 7.91
CA GLU A 103 -12.26 3.68 7.53
C GLU A 103 -11.94 3.66 6.04
N ASP A 104 -12.89 4.06 5.19
CA ASP A 104 -12.68 4.20 3.74
C ASP A 104 -11.59 5.25 3.45
N THR A 105 -11.66 6.39 4.15
CA THR A 105 -10.72 7.49 3.94
C THR A 105 -9.28 7.10 4.36
N MET A 106 -9.14 6.34 5.46
CA MET A 106 -7.85 5.81 5.91
C MET A 106 -7.29 4.78 4.92
N CYS A 107 -8.13 3.88 4.40
CA CYS A 107 -7.75 2.92 3.37
C CYS A 107 -7.27 3.62 2.09
N ASP A 108 -7.95 4.68 1.66
CA ASP A 108 -7.56 5.48 0.51
C ASP A 108 -6.22 6.21 0.73
N LEU A 109 -6.02 6.80 1.92
CA LEU A 109 -4.77 7.50 2.24
C LEU A 109 -3.56 6.57 2.12
N GLY A 110 -3.60 5.39 2.75
CA GLY A 110 -2.47 4.48 2.65
C GLY A 110 -2.34 3.82 1.26
N ALA A 111 -3.44 3.72 0.49
CA ALA A 111 -3.40 3.27 -0.90
C ALA A 111 -2.57 4.25 -1.73
N TYR A 112 -2.78 5.55 -1.52
CA TYR A 112 -1.95 6.57 -2.16
C TYR A 112 -0.50 6.53 -1.68
N ALA A 113 -0.24 6.25 -0.40
CA ALA A 113 1.13 6.07 0.07
C ALA A 113 1.84 4.90 -0.65
N LEU A 114 1.17 3.76 -0.83
CA LEU A 114 1.72 2.63 -1.59
C LEU A 114 1.94 2.98 -3.07
N LEU A 115 0.96 3.64 -3.71
CA LEU A 115 1.08 4.09 -5.10
C LEU A 115 2.21 5.09 -5.29
N TRP A 116 2.45 5.96 -4.30
CA TRP A 116 3.57 6.88 -4.29
C TRP A 116 4.89 6.10 -4.24
N LEU A 117 5.05 5.14 -3.34
CA LEU A 117 6.26 4.31 -3.25
C LEU A 117 6.50 3.47 -4.51
N ALA A 118 5.43 2.96 -5.14
CA ALA A 118 5.49 2.10 -6.32
C ALA A 118 5.54 2.87 -7.66
N ARG A 119 5.55 4.20 -7.64
CA ARG A 119 5.54 5.01 -8.87
C ARG A 119 6.85 4.81 -9.67
N PRO A 120 6.81 4.94 -11.01
CA PRO A 120 8.03 4.96 -11.81
C PRO A 120 9.02 6.01 -11.32
N SER A 121 10.30 5.68 -11.29
CA SER A 121 11.36 6.65 -10.96
C SER A 121 11.39 7.78 -11.99
N GLU A 122 11.63 9.01 -11.52
CA GLU A 122 11.71 10.20 -12.39
C GLU A 122 13.02 10.29 -13.18
N THR A 123 13.92 9.31 -13.04
CA THR A 123 15.12 9.20 -13.87
C THR A 123 14.71 8.86 -15.30
N PRO A 124 15.04 9.71 -16.29
CA PRO A 124 15.05 9.27 -17.67
C PRO A 124 16.15 8.21 -17.83
N ASP A 125 15.86 7.13 -18.56
CA ASP A 125 16.89 6.29 -19.16
C ASP A 125 17.80 7.10 -20.10
#